data_AF-A0A3M5VW55-F1
#
_entry.id   AF-A0A3M5VW55-F1
#
_cell.length_a   1.000
_cell.length_b   1.000
_cell.length_c   1.000
_cell.angle_alpha   90.00
_cell.angle_beta   90.00
_cell.angle_gamma   90.00
#
_symmetry.space_group_name_H-M   'P 1'
#
loop_
_entity.id
_entity.type
_entity.pdbx_description
1 polymer ?
#
loop_
_entity_poly.entity_id
_entity_poly.type
_entity_poly.pdbx_seq_one_letter_code
_entity_poly.pdbx_strand_id
1 'polypeptide(L)'
;MRELENAAERFALGLELELEGGDAEQAPPPGGGLSDQVESFERALIAAELARPHSSVRSLAEALGVPRKTLHDKLRKHGLTFGDSGGASDDNE
;
A
#
# COMPACT_ATOMS: atom_id res chain seq x y z
N MET A 1 -29.77 10.76 0.77
CA MET A 1 -28.73 11.49 0.01
C MET A 1 -27.91 12.47 0.87
N ARG A 2 -27.72 12.23 2.19
CA ARG A 2 -26.86 13.08 3.05
C ARG A 2 -25.79 12.30 3.81
N GLU A 3 -25.78 10.98 3.64
CA GLU A 3 -24.81 10.10 4.32
C GLU A 3 -23.50 9.99 3.52
N LEU A 4 -23.57 10.17 2.19
CA LEU A 4 -22.39 10.13 1.31
C LEU A 4 -21.49 11.37 1.47
N GLU A 5 -22.08 12.56 1.65
CA GLU A 5 -21.32 13.80 1.88
C GLU A 5 -20.65 13.80 3.25
N ASN A 6 -21.34 13.26 4.25
CA ASN A 6 -20.80 13.16 5.62
C ASN A 6 -19.61 12.18 5.68
N ALA A 7 -19.63 11.11 4.88
CA ALA A 7 -18.50 10.19 4.76
C ALA A 7 -17.28 10.86 4.09
N ALA A 8 -17.50 11.71 3.09
CA ALA A 8 -16.43 12.44 2.42
C ALA A 8 -15.79 13.52 3.32
N GLU A 9 -16.60 14.25 4.10
CA GLU A 9 -16.09 15.23 5.08
C GLU A 9 -15.32 14.56 6.23
N ARG A 10 -15.77 13.40 6.70
CA ARG A 10 -15.06 12.63 7.73
C ARG A 10 -13.75 12.02 7.23
N PHE A 11 -13.73 11.58 5.97
CA PHE A 11 -12.50 11.10 5.32
C PHE A 11 -11.46 12.21 5.17
N ALA A 12 -11.89 13.44 4.84
CA ALA A 12 -11.01 14.61 4.76
C ALA A 12 -10.45 15.05 6.13
N LEU A 13 -11.12 14.71 7.23
CA LEU A 13 -10.73 15.09 8.61
C LEU A 13 -9.87 14.02 9.32
N GLY A 14 -9.58 12.89 8.69
CA GLY A 14 -8.66 11.88 9.24
C GLY A 14 -9.16 11.17 10.51
N LEU A 15 -10.47 11.18 10.76
CA LEU A 15 -11.10 10.46 11.88
C LEU A 15 -11.73 9.16 11.34
N GLU A 16 -10.88 8.15 11.38
CA GLU A 16 -11.12 6.73 11.09
C GLU A 16 -12.41 6.21 11.75
N LEU A 17 -13.30 5.63 10.95
CA LEU A 17 -14.33 4.73 11.47
C LEU A 17 -13.74 3.32 11.45
N GLU A 18 -13.19 2.92 12.60
CA GLU A 18 -13.02 1.53 12.98
C GLU A 18 -14.35 0.78 12.76
N LEU A 19 -14.44 0.01 11.67
CA LEU A 19 -15.48 -0.98 11.47
C LEU A 19 -14.80 -2.33 11.24
N GLU A 20 -14.53 -2.98 12.37
CA GLU A 20 -14.75 -4.41 12.64
C GLU A 20 -14.10 -5.44 11.69
N GLY A 21 -13.03 -6.09 12.16
CA GLY A 21 -12.87 -7.53 11.93
C GLY A 21 -11.71 -8.03 11.08
N GLY A 22 -10.58 -7.35 11.05
CA GLY A 22 -9.35 -7.94 10.49
C GLY A 22 -8.11 -7.29 11.06
N ASP A 23 -7.05 -8.07 11.27
CA ASP A 23 -5.67 -7.67 11.58
C ASP A 23 -5.10 -6.68 10.54
N ALA A 24 -5.71 -5.51 10.42
CA ALA A 24 -5.10 -4.33 9.85
C ALA A 24 -4.26 -3.74 10.98
N GLU A 25 -2.98 -4.13 11.00
CA GLU A 25 -1.92 -3.47 11.74
C GLU A 25 -2.20 -1.97 11.79
N GLN A 26 -2.66 -1.52 12.96
CA GLN A 26 -3.24 -0.21 13.19
C GLN A 26 -2.29 0.84 12.62
N ALA A 27 -2.70 1.48 11.52
CA ALA A 27 -1.97 2.63 11.04
C ALA A 27 -2.03 3.66 12.18
N PRO A 28 -0.88 4.15 12.68
CA PRO A 28 -0.91 5.14 13.74
C PRO A 28 -1.72 6.35 13.28
N PRO A 29 -2.39 7.07 14.22
CA PRO A 29 -3.11 8.29 13.88
C PRO A 29 -2.20 9.22 13.08
N PRO A 30 -2.74 10.11 12.20
CA PRO A 30 -1.94 11.08 11.45
C PRO A 30 -1.35 12.14 12.40
N GLY A 31 -0.43 11.73 13.27
CA GLY A 31 0.33 12.53 14.22
C GLY A 31 1.71 12.90 13.66
N GLY A 32 1.82 12.93 12.33
CA GLY A 32 3.05 13.16 11.60
C GLY A 32 2.92 14.29 10.58
N GLY A 33 4.05 14.91 10.25
CA GLY A 33 4.10 15.99 9.27
C GLY A 33 3.70 15.52 7.85
N LEU A 34 3.74 16.41 6.86
CA LEU A 34 3.40 16.06 5.47
C LEU A 34 4.14 14.82 4.97
N SER A 35 5.40 14.65 5.37
CA SER A 35 6.20 13.47 5.01
C SER A 35 5.55 12.17 5.46
N ASP A 36 5.08 12.11 6.71
CA ASP A 36 4.52 10.89 7.28
C ASP A 36 3.17 10.55 6.63
N GLN A 37 2.37 11.57 6.30
CA GLN A 37 1.11 11.39 5.58
C GLN A 37 1.33 10.91 4.14
N VAL A 38 2.35 11.42 3.45
CA VAL A 38 2.72 10.92 2.13
C VAL A 38 3.20 9.47 2.22
N GLU A 39 3.99 9.12 3.24
CA GLU A 39 4.47 7.76 3.43
C GLU A 39 3.37 6.75 3.74
N SER A 40 2.39 7.13 4.58
CA SER A 40 1.24 6.27 4.86
C SER A 40 0.37 6.06 3.62
N PHE A 41 0.15 7.11 2.84
CA PHE A 41 -0.57 7.04 1.57
C PHE A 41 0.16 6.17 0.54
N GLU A 42 1.47 6.37 0.38
CA GLU A 42 2.29 5.53 -0.51
C GLU A 42 2.26 4.05 -0.11
N ARG A 43 2.39 3.75 1.19
CA ARG A 43 2.27 2.37 1.71
C ARG A 43 0.91 1.78 1.36
N ALA A 44 -0.18 2.52 1.57
CA ALA A 44 -1.53 2.06 1.28
C ALA A 44 -1.74 1.76 -0.21
N LEU A 45 -1.23 2.63 -1.10
CA LEU A 45 -1.30 2.39 -2.55
C LEU A 45 -0.54 1.14 -2.98
N ILE A 46 0.69 0.95 -2.48
CA ILE A 46 1.50 -0.22 -2.82
C ILE A 46 0.85 -1.49 -2.28
N ALA A 47 0.31 -1.47 -1.05
CA ALA A 47 -0.39 -2.61 -0.47
C ALA A 47 -1.68 -2.97 -1.24
N ALA A 48 -2.45 -1.96 -1.65
CA ALA A 48 -3.66 -2.17 -2.44
C ALA A 48 -3.35 -2.79 -3.82
N GLU A 49 -2.25 -2.38 -4.45
CA GLU A 49 -1.82 -2.96 -5.72
C GLU A 49 -1.24 -4.37 -5.53
N LEU A 50 -0.49 -4.62 -4.44
CA LEU A 50 -0.02 -5.96 -4.07
C LEU A 50 -1.15 -6.98 -3.87
N ALA A 51 -2.35 -6.54 -3.49
CA ALA A 51 -3.52 -7.41 -3.38
C ALA A 51 -4.07 -7.86 -4.75
N ARG A 52 -3.64 -7.23 -5.85
CA ARG A 52 -3.99 -7.62 -7.21
C ARG A 52 -3.00 -8.66 -7.75
N PRO A 53 -3.43 -9.53 -8.68
CA PRO A 53 -2.52 -10.50 -9.29
C PRO A 53 -1.53 -9.81 -10.22
N HIS A 54 -0.24 -9.92 -9.91
CA HIS A 54 0.86 -9.50 -10.78
C HIS A 54 1.78 -10.69 -11.05
N SER A 55 2.30 -10.78 -12.28
CA SER A 55 3.22 -11.85 -12.68
C SER A 55 4.64 -11.65 -12.15
N SER A 56 5.00 -10.43 -11.77
CA SER A 56 6.33 -10.09 -11.26
C SER A 56 6.35 -8.68 -10.65
N VAL A 57 7.42 -8.36 -9.91
CA VAL A 57 7.70 -6.98 -9.44
C VAL A 57 7.77 -5.98 -10.60
N ARG A 58 8.17 -6.42 -11.80
CA ARG A 58 8.15 -5.56 -13.00
C ARG A 58 6.73 -5.16 -13.37
N SER A 59 5.80 -6.12 -13.40
CA SER A 59 4.40 -5.85 -13.71
C SER A 59 3.76 -4.92 -12.67
N LEU A 60 4.09 -5.10 -11.38
CA LEU A 60 3.67 -4.20 -10.31
C LEU A 60 4.22 -2.78 -10.50
N ALA A 61 5.50 -2.65 -10.87
CA ALA A 61 6.12 -1.35 -11.12
C ALA A 61 5.50 -0.61 -12.31
N GLU A 62 5.18 -1.34 -13.38
CA GLU A 62 4.47 -0.82 -14.55
C GLU A 62 3.05 -0.36 -14.19
N ALA A 63 2.33 -1.13 -13.36
CA ALA A 63 0.98 -0.77 -12.91
C ALA A 63 0.97 0.50 -12.03
N LEU A 64 1.96 0.64 -11.14
CA LEU A 64 2.15 1.83 -10.31
C LEU A 64 2.79 3.01 -11.06
N GLY A 65 3.26 2.81 -12.31
CA GLY A 65 3.90 3.85 -13.11
C GLY A 65 5.25 4.33 -12.57
N VAL A 66 5.95 3.49 -11.80
CA VAL A 66 7.23 3.85 -11.17
C VAL A 66 8.39 3.00 -11.69
N PRO A 67 9.64 3.50 -11.67
CA PRO A 67 10.80 2.67 -11.99
C PRO A 67 10.94 1.49 -11.02
N ARG A 68 11.39 0.33 -11.52
CA ARG A 68 11.59 -0.89 -10.71
C ARG A 68 12.48 -0.66 -9.49
N LYS A 69 13.58 0.08 -9.66
CA LYS A 69 14.50 0.40 -8.55
C LYS A 69 13.78 1.20 -7.46
N THR A 70 13.01 2.21 -7.85
CA THR A 70 12.20 3.02 -6.94
C THR A 70 11.16 2.17 -6.20
N LEU A 71 10.49 1.25 -6.90
CA LEU A 71 9.55 0.34 -6.25
C LEU A 71 10.25 -0.55 -5.20
N HIS A 72 11.42 -1.11 -5.51
CA HIS A 72 12.19 -1.88 -4.53
C HIS A 72 12.58 -1.06 -3.30
N ASP A 73 13.01 0.19 -3.51
CA ASP A 73 13.34 1.10 -2.42
C ASP A 73 12.11 1.41 -1.56
N LYS A 74 10.94 1.64 -2.18
CA LYS A 74 9.67 1.87 -1.47
C LYS A 74 9.18 0.63 -0.72
N LEU A 75 9.24 -0.56 -1.33
CA LEU A 75 8.89 -1.83 -0.69
C LEU A 75 9.74 -2.03 0.58
N ARG A 76 11.06 -1.84 0.48
CA ARG A 76 11.96 -1.93 1.63
C ARG A 76 11.65 -0.88 2.69
N LYS A 77 11.40 0.38 2.28
CA LYS A 77 11.08 1.48 3.20
C LYS A 77 9.81 1.20 4.00
N HIS A 78 8.78 0.66 3.36
CA HIS A 78 7.48 0.39 3.98
C HIS A 78 7.36 -1.01 4.59
N GLY A 79 8.43 -1.81 4.60
CA GLY A 79 8.42 -3.19 5.10
C GLY A 79 7.53 -4.15 4.29
N LEU A 80 7.19 -3.78 3.05
CA LEU A 80 6.34 -4.56 2.18
C LEU A 80 7.20 -5.54 1.37
N THR A 81 6.70 -6.76 1.20
CA THR A 81 7.35 -7.77 0.36
C THR A 81 6.39 -8.19 -0.75
N PHE A 82 6.90 -8.20 -1.99
CA PHE A 82 6.17 -8.87 -3.07
C PHE A 82 6.29 -10.37 -2.80
N GLY A 83 5.17 -11.03 -2.56
CA GLY A 83 5.10 -12.46 -2.33
C GLY A 83 5.48 -13.22 -3.60
N ASP A 84 6.77 -13.36 -3.87
CA ASP A 84 7.28 -14.31 -4.85
C ASP A 84 7.26 -15.72 -4.23
N SER A 85 6.05 -16.21 -3.96
CA SER A 85 5.83 -17.62 -3.61
C SER A 85 5.63 -18.44 -4.89
N GLY A 86 6.52 -18.25 -5.87
CA GLY A 86 6.36 -18.85 -7.20
C GLY A 86 7.61 -18.88 -8.09
N GLY A 87 8.82 -18.79 -7.52
CA GLY A 87 10.07 -18.72 -8.28
C GLY A 87 11.26 -19.45 -7.66
N ALA A 88 11.03 -20.55 -6.94
CA ALA A 88 12.09 -21.51 -6.61
C ALA A 88 12.05 -22.66 -7.61
N SER A 89 12.72 -22.53 -8.76
CA SER A 89 13.35 -23.59 -9.60
C SER A 89 13.85 -22.99 -10.93
N ASP A 90 15.00 -23.47 -11.40
CA ASP A 90 15.79 -23.13 -12.62
C ASP A 90 16.46 -21.75 -12.66
N ASP A 91 17.78 -21.58 -12.80
CA ASP A 91 18.83 -22.46 -13.36
C ASP A 91 20.13 -22.30 -12.54
N ASN A 92 20.65 -23.43 -12.07
CA ASN A 92 22.05 -23.60 -11.77
C ASN A 92 22.67 -24.32 -12.98
N GLU A 93 23.28 -23.57 -13.90
CA GLU A 93 24.43 -24.02 -14.70
C GLU A 93 25.27 -22.84 -15.22
#